data_AF-A0A1X0S5H6-F1
#
_entry.id   AF-A0A1X0S5H6-F1
#
_cell.length_a   1.000
_cell.length_b   1.000
_cell.length_c   1.000
_cell.angle_alpha   90.00
_cell.angle_beta   90.00
_cell.angle_gamma   90.00
#
_symmetry.space_group_name_H-M   'P 1'
#
loop_
_entity.id
_entity.type
_entity.pdbx_description
1 polymer ?
#
loop_
_entity_poly.entity_id
_entity_poly.type
_entity_poly.pdbx_seq_one_letter_code
_entity_poly.pdbx_strand_id
1 'polypeptide(L)'
;MVLTIDDIVTHFVLSSHPRNRAIVDIKEKKTNKLRYIKIRHRLSIYAVSLVSPITFDVMAEVQAKNASTKSKFIILHFETKPDIQVELRETSRIGFEWTFIWEGEKYRWVRESRMSNNLECRAVRKTGDICVAQYLPRVLKDEYFGIISLLGYNMLRCELSQSKELELLLFISLITLLDKSDDASWKRDPISKGIPQEDMLRSPVSERVQQKKQKMERSNEQKLQFMLDKEVRRSQKQIQADQKRYPASAGNSPAHTPKMSPMPTPTTSSNSLKLAKRRSVAQSSDNSPLITPTNSSNGSGTKRLSKLFSSLANVKQQQQPQQLSTDHNRMSIVFPVIDQLREDTYDHQHTFPYYSYSLYGKSNRTRSELMSHWSKSEES
;
A
#
# COMPACT_ATOMS: atom_id res chain seq x y z
N MET A 1 17.81 3.29 -18.03
CA MET A 1 17.16 1.96 -17.93
C MET A 1 16.29 1.82 -19.16
N VAL A 2 16.57 0.86 -20.04
CA VAL A 2 15.72 0.58 -21.21
C VAL A 2 14.62 -0.35 -20.72
N LEU A 3 13.36 0.08 -20.78
CA LEU A 3 12.22 -0.73 -20.36
C LEU A 3 12.04 -1.87 -21.37
N THR A 4 12.10 -3.11 -20.90
CA THR A 4 11.90 -4.33 -21.68
C THR A 4 10.44 -4.79 -21.61
N ILE A 5 10.05 -5.78 -22.43
CA ILE A 5 8.71 -6.39 -22.41
C ILE A 5 8.38 -7.03 -21.05
N ASP A 6 9.40 -7.42 -20.28
CA ASP A 6 9.24 -7.90 -18.90
C ASP A 6 8.96 -6.78 -17.87
N ASP A 7 9.15 -5.51 -18.24
CA ASP A 7 8.96 -4.33 -17.39
C ASP A 7 7.57 -3.67 -17.57
N ILE A 8 6.60 -4.36 -18.18
CA ILE A 8 5.24 -3.82 -18.36
C ILE A 8 4.63 -3.50 -17.00
N VAL A 9 4.82 -4.37 -16.01
CA VAL A 9 4.42 -4.18 -14.62
C VAL A 9 5.47 -4.76 -13.69
N THR A 10 6.02 -3.93 -12.81
CA THR A 10 6.98 -4.36 -11.79
C THR A 10 6.32 -4.29 -10.42
N HIS A 11 6.36 -5.40 -9.67
CA HIS A 11 5.79 -5.47 -8.33
C HIS A 11 6.88 -5.39 -7.27
N PHE A 12 6.66 -4.58 -6.24
CA PHE A 12 7.54 -4.45 -5.09
C PHE A 12 6.79 -4.75 -3.80
N VAL A 13 7.42 -5.54 -2.94
CA VAL A 13 6.95 -5.92 -1.63
C VAL A 13 7.50 -4.93 -0.60
N LEU A 14 6.63 -4.42 0.28
CA LEU A 14 6.98 -3.53 1.38
C LEU A 14 6.94 -4.30 2.70
N SER A 15 8.10 -4.62 3.26
CA SER A 15 8.24 -5.40 4.49
C SER A 15 8.91 -4.60 5.59
N SER A 16 8.28 -4.50 6.76
CA SER A 16 8.90 -3.88 7.94
C SER A 16 10.02 -4.75 8.47
N HIS A 17 11.13 -4.13 8.87
CA HIS A 17 12.23 -4.85 9.48
C HIS A 17 11.80 -5.41 10.86
N PRO A 18 12.05 -6.70 11.18
CA PRO A 18 11.48 -7.37 12.35
C PRO A 18 11.92 -6.77 13.68
N ARG A 19 13.13 -6.20 13.73
CA ARG A 19 13.68 -5.55 14.94
C ARG A 19 13.49 -4.04 14.98
N ASN A 20 13.16 -3.42 13.84
CA ASN A 20 13.12 -1.97 13.74
C ASN A 20 12.07 -1.51 12.74
N ARG A 21 10.86 -1.24 13.21
CA ARG A 21 9.75 -0.74 12.36
C ARG A 21 10.03 0.63 11.70
N ALA A 22 11.10 1.33 12.08
CA ALA A 22 11.56 2.52 11.38
C ALA A 22 12.05 2.20 9.96
N ILE A 23 12.50 0.95 9.77
CA ILE A 23 13.10 0.45 8.55
C ILE A 23 12.04 -0.37 7.79
N VAL A 24 11.91 -0.08 6.50
CA VAL A 24 11.09 -0.87 5.58
C VAL A 24 11.95 -1.25 4.38
N ASP A 25 12.01 -2.55 4.12
CA ASP A 25 12.67 -3.09 2.94
C ASP A 25 11.70 -3.05 1.76
N ILE A 26 12.20 -2.59 0.60
CA ILE A 26 11.47 -2.56 -0.66
C ILE A 26 12.13 -3.58 -1.59
N LYS A 27 11.49 -4.73 -1.74
CA LYS A 27 12.02 -5.86 -2.53
C LYS A 27 11.24 -6.04 -3.80
N GLU A 28 11.92 -6.23 -4.91
CA GLU A 28 11.27 -6.59 -6.17
C GLU A 28 10.70 -8.02 -6.05
N LYS A 29 9.40 -8.18 -6.30
CA LYS A 29 8.68 -9.44 -6.02
C LYS A 29 9.16 -10.62 -6.87
N LYS A 30 9.52 -10.40 -8.14
CA LYS A 30 9.93 -11.45 -9.08
C LYS A 30 11.31 -12.01 -8.72
N THR A 31 12.24 -11.13 -8.37
CA THR A 31 13.65 -11.47 -8.13
C THR A 31 13.99 -11.60 -6.65
N ASN A 32 13.09 -11.17 -5.76
CA ASN A 32 13.32 -10.97 -4.32
C ASN A 32 14.52 -10.05 -4.00
N LYS A 33 15.01 -9.29 -4.98
CA LYS A 33 16.15 -8.40 -4.83
C LYS A 33 15.73 -7.17 -4.04
N LEU A 34 16.50 -6.84 -3.00
CA LEU A 34 16.35 -5.58 -2.27
C LEU A 34 16.72 -4.42 -3.19
N ARG A 35 15.76 -3.51 -3.42
CA ARG A 35 15.92 -2.38 -4.34
C ARG A 35 16.15 -1.08 -3.59
N TYR A 36 15.42 -0.87 -2.50
CA TYR A 36 15.56 0.31 -1.66
C TYR A 36 15.32 -0.04 -0.19
N ILE A 37 15.84 0.79 0.70
CA ILE A 37 15.54 0.75 2.12
C ILE A 37 14.95 2.09 2.52
N LYS A 38 13.78 2.07 3.15
CA LYS A 38 13.18 3.24 3.77
C LYS A 38 13.61 3.30 5.23
N ILE A 39 14.01 4.49 5.69
CA ILE A 39 14.39 4.76 7.07
C ILE A 39 13.60 5.96 7.57
N ARG A 40 12.74 5.77 8.57
CA ARG A 40 12.10 6.87 9.30
C ARG A 40 12.97 7.27 10.48
N HIS A 41 13.48 8.49 10.45
CA HIS A 41 14.37 9.00 11.49
C HIS A 41 13.59 9.30 12.78
N ARG A 42 14.21 9.04 13.92
CA ARG A 42 13.66 9.32 15.26
C ARG A 42 14.05 10.72 15.71
N LEU A 43 13.57 11.73 15.00
CA LEU A 43 13.78 13.14 15.31
C LEU A 43 12.51 13.74 15.94
N SER A 44 12.65 14.93 16.52
CA SER A 44 11.50 15.74 16.98
C SER A 44 10.59 16.19 15.82
N ILE A 45 11.15 16.21 14.61
CA ILE A 45 10.46 16.46 13.34
C ILE A 45 10.20 15.14 12.60
N TYR A 46 9.26 15.16 11.66
CA TYR A 46 9.12 14.06 10.72
C TYR A 46 10.24 14.12 9.69
N ALA A 47 11.04 13.05 9.63
CA ALA A 47 12.04 12.88 8.60
C ALA A 47 12.06 11.41 8.14
N VAL A 48 12.12 11.22 6.83
CA VAL A 48 12.21 9.90 6.20
C VAL A 48 13.18 9.97 5.03
N SER A 49 13.99 8.93 4.87
CA SER A 49 14.93 8.77 3.77
C SER A 49 14.68 7.46 3.05
N LEU A 50 14.87 7.45 1.74
CA LEU A 50 14.97 6.28 0.90
C LEU A 50 16.43 6.15 0.46
N VAL A 51 17.05 5.01 0.75
CA VAL A 51 18.49 4.79 0.54
C VAL A 51 18.75 3.61 -0.39
N SER A 52 19.89 3.66 -1.06
CA SER A 52 20.45 2.55 -1.83
C SER A 52 20.82 1.40 -0.89
N PRO A 53 20.43 0.14 -1.15
CA PRO A 53 20.78 -0.98 -0.28
C PRO A 53 22.25 -1.40 -0.39
N ILE A 54 22.96 -0.94 -1.43
CA ILE A 54 24.36 -1.30 -1.69
C ILE A 54 25.28 -0.25 -1.08
N THR A 55 25.02 1.03 -1.37
CA THR A 55 25.89 2.14 -0.96
C THR A 55 25.40 2.86 0.28
N PHE A 56 24.14 2.67 0.66
CA PHE A 56 23.45 3.43 1.72
C PHE A 56 23.34 4.94 1.47
N ASP A 57 23.63 5.39 0.25
CA ASP A 57 23.43 6.78 -0.14
C ASP A 57 21.94 7.12 -0.11
N VAL A 58 21.64 8.32 0.41
CA VAL A 58 20.29 8.87 0.41
C VAL A 58 19.93 9.26 -1.02
N MET A 59 18.89 8.64 -1.56
CA MET A 59 18.41 8.87 -2.92
C MET A 59 17.22 9.84 -2.94
N ALA A 60 16.39 9.79 -1.90
CA ALA A 60 15.30 10.73 -1.71
C ALA A 60 15.01 10.91 -0.22
N GLU A 61 14.62 12.11 0.19
CA GLU A 61 14.19 12.37 1.56
C GLU A 61 13.03 13.35 1.66
N VAL A 62 12.33 13.29 2.78
CA VAL A 62 11.27 14.22 3.14
C VAL A 62 11.48 14.64 4.59
N GLN A 63 11.45 15.95 4.82
CA GLN A 63 11.47 16.53 6.16
C GLN A 63 10.27 17.47 6.34
N ALA A 64 9.61 17.38 7.49
CA ALA A 64 8.47 18.23 7.83
C ALA A 64 8.28 18.33 9.34
N LYS A 65 7.54 19.35 9.80
CA LYS A 65 7.18 19.49 11.22
C LYS A 65 6.49 18.24 11.79
N ASN A 66 5.64 17.57 11.00
CA ASN A 66 4.99 16.31 11.36
C ASN A 66 4.60 15.50 10.11
N ALA A 67 4.34 14.20 10.29
CA ALA A 67 3.91 13.32 9.20
C ALA A 67 2.55 13.77 8.61
N SER A 68 1.72 14.43 9.42
CA SER A 68 0.40 14.94 9.02
C SER A 68 0.42 16.28 8.29
N THR A 69 1.58 16.94 8.10
CA THR A 69 1.65 18.25 7.44
C THR A 69 1.08 18.15 6.03
N LYS A 70 0.18 19.06 5.64
CA LYS A 70 -0.53 19.00 4.35
C LYS A 70 0.33 19.30 3.13
N SER A 71 1.47 19.98 3.28
CA SER A 71 2.45 20.19 2.21
C SER A 71 3.84 19.84 2.74
N LYS A 72 4.62 19.12 1.94
CA LYS A 72 5.98 18.68 2.24
C LYS A 72 6.81 18.75 0.96
N PHE A 73 8.12 18.94 1.09
CA PHE A 73 9.03 18.82 -0.03
C PHE A 73 9.73 17.46 0.00
N ILE A 74 9.71 16.78 -1.13
CA ILE A 74 10.57 15.65 -1.42
C ILE A 74 11.85 16.23 -2.03
N ILE A 75 13.01 15.87 -1.49
CA ILE A 75 14.31 16.20 -2.04
C ILE A 75 14.83 14.94 -2.72
N LEU A 76 15.11 15.03 -4.01
CA LEU A 76 15.77 13.98 -4.79
C LEU A 76 17.26 14.30 -4.87
N HIS A 77 18.09 13.33 -4.48
CA HIS A 77 19.53 13.45 -4.48
C HIS A 77 20.15 12.76 -5.69
N PHE A 78 21.15 13.41 -6.28
CA PHE A 78 21.87 12.90 -7.43
C PHE A 78 23.37 13.01 -7.17
N GLU A 79 24.14 12.02 -7.61
CA GLU A 79 25.61 12.05 -7.48
C GLU A 79 26.25 13.17 -8.31
N THR A 80 25.68 13.45 -9.50
CA THR A 80 26.29 14.31 -10.51
C THR A 80 25.52 15.59 -10.81
N LYS A 81 24.32 15.73 -10.26
CA LYS A 81 23.39 16.84 -10.54
C LYS A 81 22.98 17.51 -9.24
N PRO A 82 22.57 18.79 -9.27
CA PRO A 82 22.00 19.43 -8.11
C PRO A 82 20.73 18.71 -7.66
N ASP A 83 20.49 18.73 -6.35
CA ASP A 83 19.28 18.20 -5.76
C ASP A 83 18.03 18.87 -6.35
N ILE A 84 16.98 18.08 -6.56
CA ILE A 84 15.70 18.57 -7.08
C ILE A 84 14.65 18.48 -5.99
N GLN A 85 13.92 19.57 -5.78
CA GLN A 85 12.83 19.62 -4.80
C GLN A 85 11.48 19.49 -5.50
N VAL A 86 10.64 18.59 -4.99
CA VAL A 86 9.29 18.32 -5.51
C VAL A 86 8.28 18.49 -4.38
N GLU A 87 7.32 19.40 -4.56
CA GLU A 87 6.25 19.59 -3.58
C GLU A 87 5.24 18.44 -3.63
N LEU A 88 5.04 17.78 -2.48
CA LEU A 88 3.97 16.83 -2.23
C LEU A 88 2.91 17.46 -1.33
N ARG A 89 1.70 17.66 -1.85
CA ARG A 89 0.63 18.38 -1.13
C ARG A 89 -0.71 17.64 -1.14
N GLU A 90 -1.44 17.75 -0.05
CA GLU A 90 -2.82 17.28 0.10
C GLU A 90 -3.76 18.28 -0.59
N THR A 91 -4.39 17.85 -1.68
CA THR A 91 -5.28 18.70 -2.50
C THR A 91 -6.76 18.42 -2.29
N SER A 92 -7.10 17.32 -1.62
CA SER A 92 -8.49 16.97 -1.40
C SER A 92 -9.19 17.93 -0.45
N ARG A 93 -10.37 18.41 -0.85
CA ARG A 93 -11.33 19.05 0.08
C ARG A 93 -12.18 18.01 0.82
N ILE A 94 -12.50 16.90 0.15
CA ILE A 94 -13.32 15.79 0.67
C ILE A 94 -12.71 14.49 0.16
N GLY A 95 -12.19 13.67 1.09
CA GLY A 95 -11.57 12.39 0.78
C GLY A 95 -10.03 12.40 0.88
N PHE A 96 -9.39 11.57 0.07
CA PHE A 96 -7.94 11.38 0.06
C PHE A 96 -7.41 11.68 -1.34
N GLU A 97 -6.67 12.78 -1.47
CA GLU A 97 -5.97 13.16 -2.69
C GLU A 97 -4.68 13.90 -2.32
N TRP A 98 -3.56 13.41 -2.85
CA TRP A 98 -2.25 14.04 -2.71
C TRP A 98 -1.62 14.21 -4.08
N THR A 99 -1.01 15.36 -4.36
CA THR A 99 -0.45 15.67 -5.67
C THR A 99 0.98 16.11 -5.58
N PHE A 100 1.73 15.81 -6.64
CA PHE A 100 3.03 16.39 -6.94
C PHE A 100 3.13 16.67 -8.45
N ILE A 101 4.13 17.46 -8.85
CA ILE A 101 4.39 17.77 -10.27
C ILE A 101 5.79 17.29 -10.60
N TRP A 102 5.95 16.57 -11.70
CA TRP A 102 7.22 16.07 -12.19
C TRP A 102 7.28 16.20 -13.70
N GLU A 103 8.39 16.75 -14.23
CA GLU A 103 8.57 17.00 -15.67
C GLU A 103 7.39 17.74 -16.33
N GLY A 104 6.74 18.66 -15.60
CA GLY A 104 5.59 19.42 -16.08
C GLY A 104 4.25 18.68 -16.01
N GLU A 105 4.26 17.38 -15.75
CA GLU A 105 3.05 16.57 -15.60
C GLU A 105 2.62 16.52 -14.12
N LYS A 106 1.30 16.57 -13.89
CA LYS A 106 0.72 16.48 -12.55
C LYS A 106 0.42 15.03 -12.22
N TYR A 107 0.87 14.57 -11.07
CA TYR A 107 0.58 13.24 -10.53
C TYR A 107 -0.32 13.37 -9.31
N ARG A 108 -1.21 12.39 -9.11
CA ARG A 108 -2.07 12.32 -7.93
C ARG A 108 -2.21 10.92 -7.36
N TRP A 109 -2.04 10.80 -6.04
CA TRP A 109 -2.44 9.65 -5.26
C TRP A 109 -3.89 9.80 -4.84
N VAL A 110 -4.72 8.81 -5.20
CA VAL A 110 -6.13 8.72 -4.83
C VAL A 110 -6.43 7.33 -4.27
N ARG A 111 -7.53 7.19 -3.52
CA ARG A 111 -8.07 5.86 -3.22
C ARG A 111 -8.78 5.31 -4.44
N GLU A 112 -8.59 4.03 -4.73
CA GLU A 112 -9.32 3.34 -5.82
C GLU A 112 -10.84 3.42 -5.61
N SER A 113 -11.28 3.27 -4.37
CA SER A 113 -12.69 3.40 -3.94
C SER A 113 -12.76 4.07 -2.58
N ARG A 114 -13.87 4.73 -2.26
CA ARG A 114 -14.09 5.40 -0.96
C ARG A 114 -13.91 4.45 0.23
N MET A 115 -14.25 3.18 0.05
CA MET A 115 -14.17 2.14 1.08
C MET A 115 -12.88 1.34 1.04
N SER A 116 -12.05 1.54 0.00
CA SER A 116 -10.81 0.79 -0.18
C SER A 116 -9.63 1.53 0.43
N ASN A 117 -8.69 0.77 0.98
CA ASN A 117 -7.36 1.27 1.37
C ASN A 117 -6.34 1.16 0.24
N ASN A 118 -6.75 0.64 -0.93
CA ASN A 118 -5.93 0.62 -2.12
C ASN A 118 -5.71 2.05 -2.61
N LEU A 119 -4.47 2.37 -2.98
CA LEU A 119 -4.12 3.66 -3.52
C LEU A 119 -3.66 3.52 -4.97
N GLU A 120 -3.97 4.51 -5.79
CA GLU A 120 -3.48 4.59 -7.15
C GLU A 120 -2.80 5.94 -7.36
N CYS A 121 -1.64 5.93 -8.00
CA CYS A 121 -1.02 7.13 -8.52
C CYS A 121 -1.37 7.29 -9.99
N ARG A 122 -1.98 8.41 -10.34
CA ARG A 122 -2.42 8.72 -11.70
C ARG A 122 -1.74 9.99 -12.22
N ALA A 123 -1.20 9.93 -13.43
CA ALA A 123 -0.81 11.10 -14.20
C ALA A 123 -2.07 11.78 -14.73
N VAL A 124 -2.27 13.05 -14.41
CA VAL A 124 -3.46 13.84 -14.74
C VAL A 124 -3.30 14.48 -16.10
N ARG A 125 -4.12 14.08 -17.06
CA ARG A 125 -4.06 14.57 -18.45
C ARG A 125 -5.41 15.03 -18.95
N LYS A 126 -5.38 15.89 -19.97
CA LYS A 126 -6.60 16.39 -20.64
C LYS A 126 -7.40 15.27 -21.32
N THR A 127 -6.71 14.26 -21.86
CA THR A 127 -7.30 13.12 -22.57
C THR A 127 -7.78 11.99 -21.64
N GLY A 128 -7.58 12.14 -20.33
CA GLY A 128 -7.91 11.14 -19.32
C GLY A 128 -6.69 10.73 -18.48
N ASP A 129 -6.94 10.44 -17.21
CA ASP A 129 -5.90 10.06 -16.26
C ASP A 129 -5.28 8.70 -16.58
N ILE A 130 -3.96 8.61 -16.45
CA ILE A 130 -3.18 7.38 -16.69
C ILE A 130 -2.67 6.85 -15.35
N CYS A 131 -3.05 5.62 -14.96
CA CYS A 131 -2.55 5.00 -13.73
C CYS A 131 -1.09 4.55 -13.91
N VAL A 132 -0.17 5.08 -13.11
CA VAL A 132 1.27 4.77 -13.19
C VAL A 132 1.75 3.90 -12.03
N ALA A 133 1.03 3.90 -10.90
CA ALA A 133 1.31 3.01 -9.78
C ALA A 133 0.05 2.61 -9.02
N GLN A 134 0.07 1.42 -8.42
CA GLN A 134 -1.00 0.92 -7.55
C GLN A 134 -0.43 0.32 -6.27
N TYR A 135 -0.95 0.72 -5.13
CA TYR A 135 -0.63 0.17 -3.82
C TYR A 135 -1.80 -0.66 -3.29
N LEU A 136 -1.48 -1.90 -2.91
CA LEU A 136 -2.39 -2.87 -2.34
C LEU A 136 -1.91 -3.20 -0.91
N PRO A 137 -2.63 -2.76 0.14
CA PRO A 137 -2.32 -3.17 1.50
C PRO A 137 -2.59 -4.67 1.67
N ARG A 138 -1.72 -5.36 2.40
CA ARG A 138 -1.92 -6.77 2.75
C ARG A 138 -2.13 -6.91 4.25
N VAL A 139 -3.10 -7.75 4.62
CA VAL A 139 -3.52 -7.98 6.01
C VAL A 139 -2.89 -9.27 6.58
N LEU A 140 -2.12 -10.00 5.79
CA LEU A 140 -1.48 -11.23 6.24
C LEU A 140 -0.30 -10.91 7.14
N LYS A 141 -0.34 -11.50 8.34
CA LYS A 141 0.66 -11.35 9.39
C LYS A 141 2.01 -11.88 8.92
N ASP A 142 3.04 -11.09 9.18
CA ASP A 142 4.44 -11.50 9.39
C ASP A 142 5.43 -11.44 8.21
N GLU A 143 5.01 -11.32 6.95
CA GLU A 143 5.97 -11.22 5.82
C GLU A 143 6.10 -9.79 5.27
N TYR A 144 4.98 -9.15 4.92
CA TYR A 144 4.95 -7.81 4.36
C TYR A 144 3.58 -7.16 4.52
N PHE A 145 3.53 -5.83 4.58
CA PHE A 145 2.30 -5.08 4.84
C PHE A 145 1.65 -4.50 3.58
N GLY A 146 2.31 -4.57 2.42
CA GLY A 146 1.68 -4.24 1.15
C GLY A 146 2.55 -4.47 -0.07
N ILE A 147 1.94 -4.32 -1.24
CA ILE A 147 2.59 -4.39 -2.55
C ILE A 147 2.36 -3.05 -3.26
N ILE A 148 3.41 -2.47 -3.82
CA ILE A 148 3.29 -1.41 -4.82
C ILE A 148 3.65 -1.98 -6.19
N SER A 149 2.82 -1.70 -7.18
CA SER A 149 3.00 -2.11 -8.57
C SER A 149 3.24 -0.86 -9.41
N LEU A 150 4.34 -0.82 -10.14
CA LEU A 150 4.66 0.24 -11.09
C LEU A 150 4.27 -0.23 -12.49
N LEU A 151 3.47 0.58 -13.19
CA LEU A 151 2.92 0.26 -14.50
C LEU A 151 3.82 0.88 -15.57
N GLY A 152 4.93 0.22 -15.87
CA GLY A 152 5.99 0.73 -16.77
C GLY A 152 5.47 1.14 -18.15
N TYR A 153 4.55 0.36 -18.73
CA TYR A 153 3.89 0.72 -20.00
C TYR A 153 3.16 2.08 -19.92
N ASN A 154 2.50 2.36 -18.80
CA ASN A 154 1.80 3.62 -18.60
C ASN A 154 2.76 4.79 -18.30
N MET A 155 3.88 4.52 -17.63
CA MET A 155 4.96 5.50 -17.46
C MET A 155 5.59 5.88 -18.81
N LEU A 156 5.78 4.92 -19.73
CA LEU A 156 6.27 5.19 -21.09
C LEU A 156 5.33 6.11 -21.87
N ARG A 157 4.02 5.89 -21.74
CA ARG A 157 3.00 6.79 -22.33
C ARG A 157 3.05 8.20 -21.76
N CYS A 158 3.71 8.40 -20.63
CA CYS A 158 3.91 9.71 -20.05
C CYS A 158 5.04 10.52 -20.72
N GLU A 159 5.77 9.95 -21.70
CA GLU A 159 6.88 10.60 -22.43
C GLU A 159 7.99 11.13 -21.52
N LEU A 160 8.27 10.39 -20.45
CA LEU A 160 9.20 10.82 -19.40
C LEU A 160 10.65 10.68 -19.83
N SER A 161 11.45 11.69 -19.50
CA SER A 161 12.90 11.63 -19.71
C SER A 161 13.62 10.95 -18.54
N GLN A 162 13.01 11.01 -17.34
CA GLN A 162 13.59 10.59 -16.06
C GLN A 162 12.71 9.55 -15.35
N SER A 163 12.68 8.33 -15.88
CA SER A 163 11.83 7.26 -15.37
C SER A 163 12.23 6.74 -13.98
N LYS A 164 13.54 6.72 -13.67
CA LYS A 164 14.07 6.28 -12.37
C LYS A 164 13.72 7.27 -11.26
N GLU A 165 13.75 8.55 -11.57
CA GLU A 165 13.42 9.64 -10.66
C GLU A 165 11.93 9.63 -10.34
N LEU A 166 11.07 9.38 -11.34
CA LEU A 166 9.65 9.17 -11.08
C LEU A 166 9.41 7.93 -10.20
N GLU A 167 10.14 6.84 -10.41
CA GLU A 167 10.08 5.66 -9.54
C GLU A 167 10.39 6.03 -8.08
N LEU A 168 11.48 6.75 -7.83
CA LEU A 168 11.84 7.24 -6.48
C LEU A 168 10.73 8.12 -5.89
N LEU A 169 10.18 9.04 -6.68
CA LEU A 169 9.05 9.89 -6.27
C LEU A 169 7.82 9.07 -5.90
N LEU A 170 7.49 8.03 -6.66
CA LEU A 170 6.35 7.14 -6.38
C LEU A 170 6.56 6.40 -5.05
N PHE A 171 7.76 5.88 -4.79
CA PHE A 171 8.06 5.24 -3.51
C PHE A 171 8.00 6.20 -2.33
N ILE A 172 8.78 7.29 -2.36
CA ILE A 172 8.89 8.20 -1.21
C ILE A 172 7.56 8.93 -0.93
N SER A 173 6.79 9.26 -1.97
CA SER A 173 5.45 9.83 -1.78
C SER A 173 4.51 8.81 -1.15
N LEU A 174 4.42 7.57 -1.66
CA LEU A 174 3.60 6.53 -1.03
C LEU A 174 3.98 6.31 0.43
N ILE A 175 5.27 6.14 0.72
CA ILE A 175 5.80 5.95 2.07
C ILE A 175 5.38 7.10 2.99
N THR A 176 5.48 8.34 2.51
CA THR A 176 5.05 9.52 3.27
C THR A 176 3.56 9.47 3.62
N LEU A 177 2.73 8.97 2.71
CA LEU A 177 1.29 8.79 2.93
C LEU A 177 1.00 7.69 3.95
N LEU A 178 1.75 6.59 3.91
CA LEU A 178 1.64 5.49 4.87
C LEU A 178 2.15 5.90 6.27
N ASP A 179 3.24 6.65 6.35
CA ASP A 179 3.74 7.19 7.60
C ASP A 179 2.74 8.18 8.24
N LYS A 180 1.99 8.94 7.42
CA LYS A 180 0.90 9.80 7.89
C LYS A 180 -0.23 8.98 8.53
N SER A 181 -0.63 7.86 7.92
CA SER A 181 -1.71 7.02 8.48
C SER A 181 -1.26 6.27 9.74
N ASP A 182 0.02 5.94 9.86
CA ASP A 182 0.59 5.21 11.00
C ASP A 182 1.19 6.11 12.12
N ASP A 183 1.10 7.43 11.99
CA ASP A 183 1.78 8.38 12.90
C ASP A 183 1.40 8.21 14.38
N ALA A 184 0.15 7.82 14.65
CA ALA A 184 -0.33 7.56 16.00
C ALA A 184 0.26 6.29 16.63
N SER A 185 0.55 5.26 15.83
CA SER A 185 1.28 4.08 16.32
C SER A 185 2.76 4.45 16.51
N TRP A 186 3.31 5.29 15.64
CA TRP A 186 4.70 5.72 15.70
C TRP A 186 5.04 6.39 17.04
N LYS A 187 4.21 7.36 17.46
CA LYS A 187 4.38 8.14 18.71
C LYS A 187 4.19 7.34 20.00
N ARG A 188 3.58 6.16 19.94
CA ARG A 188 3.30 5.31 21.12
C ARG A 188 4.40 4.32 21.45
N ASP A 189 5.34 4.11 20.54
CA ASP A 189 6.46 3.19 20.73
C ASP A 189 7.42 3.70 21.80
N PRO A 190 7.72 2.88 22.82
CA PRO A 190 8.68 3.24 23.85
C PRO A 190 10.02 3.70 23.27
N ILE A 191 10.45 3.11 22.15
CA ILE A 191 11.75 3.39 21.55
C ILE A 191 11.75 4.75 20.81
N SER A 192 10.59 5.25 20.37
CA SER A 192 10.50 6.59 19.74
C SER A 192 10.52 7.74 20.75
N LYS A 193 10.35 7.45 22.06
CA LYS A 193 10.33 8.46 23.12
C LYS A 193 11.70 8.82 23.70
N GLY A 194 12.79 8.25 23.18
CA GLY A 194 14.16 8.64 23.53
C GLY A 194 14.37 8.72 25.04
N ILE A 195 14.11 7.63 25.77
CA ILE A 195 14.42 7.59 27.20
C ILE A 195 15.93 7.84 27.33
N PRO A 196 16.37 8.89 28.06
CA PRO A 196 17.79 9.12 28.34
C PRO A 196 18.35 7.87 29.01
N GLN A 197 19.47 7.37 28.48
CA GLN A 197 20.08 6.10 28.87
C GLN A 197 20.65 6.10 30.30
N GLU A 198 20.59 7.22 31.03
CA GLU A 198 21.21 7.37 32.35
C GLU A 198 20.42 6.81 33.54
N ASP A 199 19.12 6.54 33.43
CA ASP A 199 18.30 6.04 34.55
C ASP A 199 18.02 4.52 34.52
N MET A 200 18.78 3.74 33.74
CA MET A 200 18.67 2.26 33.69
C MET A 200 19.31 1.55 34.90
N LEU A 201 19.51 2.25 36.01
CA LEU A 201 20.11 1.69 37.22
C LEU A 201 19.43 2.19 38.50
N ARG A 202 18.09 2.19 38.56
CA ARG A 202 17.28 1.85 39.76
C ARG A 202 15.77 2.04 39.52
N SER A 203 14.97 1.06 39.95
CA SER A 203 13.51 1.07 40.23
C SER A 203 12.50 0.51 39.17
N PRO A 204 11.32 0.01 39.64
CA PRO A 204 10.86 -1.36 39.35
C PRO A 204 9.95 -1.45 38.12
N VAL A 205 10.48 -1.99 37.02
CA VAL A 205 9.73 -2.26 35.78
C VAL A 205 8.67 -3.37 35.97
N SER A 206 8.81 -4.22 37.00
CA SER A 206 7.88 -5.32 37.29
C SER A 206 6.47 -4.83 37.69
N GLU A 207 6.36 -3.80 38.53
CA GLU A 207 5.06 -3.37 39.09
C GLU A 207 4.15 -2.73 38.04
N ARG A 208 4.68 -1.91 37.12
CA ARG A 208 3.85 -1.28 36.08
C ARG A 208 3.35 -2.30 35.05
N VAL A 209 4.12 -3.35 34.77
CA VAL A 209 3.69 -4.45 33.90
C VAL A 209 2.65 -5.31 34.61
N GLN A 210 2.84 -5.61 35.91
CA GLN A 210 1.87 -6.33 36.73
C GLN A 210 0.56 -5.55 36.91
N GLN A 211 0.60 -4.23 37.11
CA GLN A 211 -0.62 -3.40 37.22
C GLN A 211 -1.41 -3.37 35.91
N LYS A 212 -0.75 -3.31 34.75
CA LYS A 212 -1.42 -3.40 33.45
C LYS A 212 -2.05 -4.78 33.23
N LYS A 213 -1.35 -5.85 33.62
CA LYS A 213 -1.87 -7.22 33.56
C LYS A 213 -3.11 -7.37 34.45
N GLN A 214 -3.04 -6.93 35.71
CA GLN A 214 -4.17 -6.95 36.64
C GLN A 214 -5.36 -6.12 36.16
N LYS A 215 -5.12 -4.95 35.56
CA LYS A 215 -6.21 -4.11 35.02
C LYS A 215 -6.92 -4.77 33.83
N MET A 216 -6.15 -5.42 32.95
CA MET A 216 -6.70 -6.18 31.82
C MET A 216 -7.50 -7.39 32.30
N GLU A 217 -6.99 -8.10 33.30
CA GLU A 217 -7.62 -9.27 33.90
C GLU A 217 -8.97 -8.93 34.54
N ARG A 218 -9.03 -7.86 35.35
CA ARG A 218 -10.30 -7.35 35.90
C ARG A 218 -11.31 -6.95 34.83
N SER A 219 -10.85 -6.37 33.73
CA SER A 219 -11.74 -6.00 32.61
C SER A 219 -12.30 -7.22 31.89
N ASN A 220 -11.51 -8.29 31.76
CA ASN A 220 -11.96 -9.55 31.15
C ASN A 220 -12.96 -10.27 32.06
N GLU A 221 -12.69 -10.30 33.37
CA GLU A 221 -13.57 -10.90 34.37
C GLU A 221 -14.93 -10.19 34.41
N GLN A 222 -14.96 -8.85 34.39
CA GLN A 222 -16.21 -8.08 34.28
C GLN A 222 -17.01 -8.42 33.02
N LYS A 223 -16.33 -8.65 31.89
CA LYS A 223 -16.98 -9.01 30.63
C LYS A 223 -17.55 -10.43 30.66
N LEU A 224 -16.84 -11.37 31.28
CA LEU A 224 -17.30 -12.73 31.54
C LEU A 224 -18.53 -12.73 32.45
N GLN A 225 -18.50 -11.99 33.56
CA GLN A 225 -19.63 -11.84 34.47
C GLN A 225 -20.87 -11.34 33.74
N PHE A 226 -20.71 -10.30 32.91
CA PHE A 226 -21.81 -9.74 32.12
C PHE A 226 -22.40 -10.74 31.11
N MET A 227 -21.57 -11.58 30.48
CA MET A 227 -22.06 -12.62 29.57
C MET A 227 -22.85 -13.70 30.33
N LEU A 228 -22.34 -14.16 31.48
CA LEU A 228 -23.02 -15.13 32.33
C LEU A 228 -24.37 -14.59 32.83
N ASP A 229 -24.42 -13.34 33.29
CA ASP A 229 -25.68 -12.70 33.71
C ASP A 229 -26.70 -12.62 32.55
N LYS A 230 -26.21 -12.34 31.34
CA LYS A 230 -27.06 -12.29 30.14
C LYS A 230 -27.59 -13.68 29.77
N GLU A 231 -26.80 -14.72 29.95
CA GLU A 231 -27.18 -16.11 29.70
C GLU A 231 -28.17 -16.62 30.75
N VAL A 232 -27.94 -16.34 32.04
CA VAL A 232 -28.88 -16.64 33.13
C VAL A 232 -30.23 -15.98 32.87
N ARG A 233 -30.25 -14.70 32.47
CA ARG A 233 -31.50 -14.00 32.12
C ARG A 233 -32.22 -14.62 30.92
N ARG A 234 -31.48 -15.12 29.92
CA ARG A 234 -32.07 -15.84 28.77
C ARG A 234 -32.67 -17.17 29.22
N SER A 235 -31.93 -17.94 30.03
CA SER A 235 -32.39 -19.21 30.58
C SER A 235 -33.64 -19.04 31.45
N GLN A 236 -33.67 -18.04 32.33
CA GLN A 236 -34.83 -17.79 33.18
C GLN A 236 -36.07 -17.36 32.37
N LYS A 237 -35.89 -16.58 31.31
CA LYS A 237 -36.97 -16.26 30.36
C LYS A 237 -37.48 -17.50 29.63
N GLN A 238 -36.58 -18.40 29.25
CA GLN A 238 -36.93 -19.67 28.62
C GLN A 238 -37.76 -20.55 29.57
N ILE A 239 -37.32 -20.71 30.82
CA ILE A 239 -38.06 -21.48 31.84
C ILE A 239 -39.45 -20.90 32.07
N GLN A 240 -39.60 -19.57 32.17
CA GLN A 240 -40.90 -18.93 32.32
C GLN A 240 -41.79 -19.11 31.10
N ALA A 241 -41.22 -19.08 29.89
CA ALA A 241 -41.96 -19.33 28.66
C ALA A 241 -42.45 -20.79 28.59
N ASP A 242 -41.62 -21.75 29.01
CA ASP A 242 -41.95 -23.17 29.01
C ASP A 242 -43.02 -23.49 30.08
N GLN A 243 -42.95 -22.88 31.28
CA GLN A 243 -44.02 -22.98 32.29
C GLN A 243 -45.36 -22.40 31.82
N LYS A 244 -45.36 -21.33 31.02
CA LYS A 244 -46.59 -20.80 30.41
C LYS A 244 -47.17 -21.73 29.35
N ARG A 245 -46.33 -22.48 28.64
CA ARG A 245 -46.78 -23.43 27.61
C ARG A 245 -47.34 -24.73 28.20
N TYR A 246 -46.91 -25.09 29.41
CA TYR A 246 -47.40 -26.27 30.12
C TYR A 246 -47.82 -25.87 31.55
N PRO A 247 -48.98 -25.22 31.72
CA PRO A 247 -49.51 -25.00 33.05
C PRO A 247 -49.68 -26.37 33.72
N ALA A 248 -49.06 -26.54 34.89
CA ALA A 248 -49.09 -27.79 35.63
C ALA A 248 -50.53 -28.28 35.78
N SER A 249 -50.84 -29.41 35.15
CA SER A 249 -52.04 -30.18 35.41
C SER A 249 -51.95 -30.65 36.86
N ALA A 250 -52.64 -29.96 37.75
CA ALA A 250 -52.84 -30.42 39.11
C ALA A 250 -53.66 -31.73 39.08
N GLY A 251 -53.16 -32.76 39.77
CA GLY A 251 -53.97 -33.88 40.24
C GLY A 251 -54.12 -35.05 39.27
N ASN A 252 -53.28 -36.07 39.40
CA ASN A 252 -53.65 -37.30 40.11
C ASN A 252 -52.51 -38.32 40.04
N SER A 253 -52.17 -38.89 41.19
CA SER A 253 -51.24 -40.02 41.35
C SER A 253 -51.69 -41.24 40.53
N PRO A 254 -50.76 -42.14 40.20
CA PRO A 254 -50.72 -43.35 41.01
C PRO A 254 -49.30 -43.80 41.39
N ALA A 255 -49.24 -44.43 42.56
CA ALA A 255 -48.09 -45.16 43.06
C ALA A 255 -47.66 -46.25 42.05
N HIS A 256 -46.36 -46.35 41.78
CA HIS A 256 -45.60 -47.59 41.69
C HIS A 256 -44.10 -47.28 41.48
N THR A 257 -43.28 -47.76 42.40
CA THR A 257 -41.81 -47.84 42.31
C THR A 257 -41.40 -49.20 41.67
N PRO A 258 -40.10 -49.54 41.53
CA PRO A 258 -39.18 -49.05 40.51
C PRO A 258 -38.58 -50.23 39.70
N LYS A 259 -38.13 -50.01 38.46
CA LYS A 259 -37.19 -50.94 37.80
C LYS A 259 -36.08 -50.23 37.05
N MET A 260 -34.92 -50.84 37.19
CA MET A 260 -33.57 -50.37 36.90
C MET A 260 -33.33 -50.05 35.42
N SER A 261 -32.35 -49.16 35.24
CA SER A 261 -31.64 -48.77 34.02
C SER A 261 -31.09 -49.95 33.19
N PRO A 262 -30.68 -49.72 31.93
CA PRO A 262 -29.28 -49.31 31.72
C PRO A 262 -29.09 -48.16 30.71
N MET A 263 -27.94 -47.49 30.89
CA MET A 263 -27.34 -46.48 30.02
C MET A 263 -27.42 -46.79 28.51
N PRO A 264 -27.58 -45.77 27.66
CA PRO A 264 -27.03 -45.76 26.32
C PRO A 264 -25.76 -44.90 26.22
N THR A 265 -24.75 -45.46 25.56
CA THR A 265 -23.52 -44.84 25.09
C THR A 265 -23.78 -43.83 23.95
N PRO A 266 -22.89 -42.85 23.72
CA PRO A 266 -23.06 -41.87 22.65
C PRO A 266 -22.58 -42.43 21.30
N THR A 267 -23.51 -42.57 20.34
CA THR A 267 -23.18 -42.86 18.94
C THR A 267 -23.03 -41.56 18.17
N THR A 268 -21.86 -41.37 17.59
CA THR A 268 -21.52 -40.41 16.53
C THR A 268 -22.49 -40.53 15.35
N SER A 269 -23.14 -39.43 14.95
CA SER A 269 -23.83 -39.36 13.65
C SER A 269 -23.48 -38.10 12.89
N SER A 270 -22.97 -38.34 11.70
CA SER A 270 -22.60 -37.43 10.63
C SER A 270 -23.76 -36.59 10.10
N ASN A 271 -23.47 -35.34 9.80
CA ASN A 271 -24.32 -34.45 9.02
C ASN A 271 -24.37 -34.93 7.56
N SER A 272 -25.56 -35.31 7.08
CA SER A 272 -25.84 -35.45 5.65
C SER A 272 -26.62 -34.22 5.16
N LEU A 273 -26.02 -33.52 4.19
CA LEU A 273 -26.58 -32.38 3.50
C LEU A 273 -27.73 -32.82 2.58
N LYS A 274 -28.89 -32.16 2.73
CA LYS A 274 -30.03 -32.28 1.82
C LYS A 274 -29.67 -31.68 0.45
N LEU A 275 -29.60 -32.56 -0.55
CA LEU A 275 -29.52 -32.22 -1.97
C LEU A 275 -30.93 -31.87 -2.48
N ALA A 276 -31.09 -30.63 -2.96
CA ALA A 276 -32.32 -30.19 -3.59
C ALA A 276 -32.38 -30.63 -5.06
N LYS A 277 -33.43 -31.40 -5.32
CA LYS A 277 -34.09 -31.78 -6.57
C LYS A 277 -34.11 -30.68 -7.65
N ARG A 278 -33.51 -30.94 -8.82
CA ARG A 278 -33.96 -30.40 -10.12
C ARG A 278 -33.70 -31.41 -11.25
N ARG A 279 -34.78 -32.08 -11.67
CA ARG A 279 -35.04 -32.59 -13.03
C ARG A 279 -34.99 -31.38 -14.00
N SER A 280 -34.70 -31.42 -15.30
CA SER A 280 -34.19 -32.34 -16.33
C SER A 280 -34.63 -31.72 -17.68
N VAL A 281 -33.97 -32.08 -18.80
CA VAL A 281 -34.40 -31.95 -20.22
C VAL A 281 -33.77 -30.81 -21.05
N ALA A 282 -32.62 -31.15 -21.65
CA ALA A 282 -32.34 -31.34 -23.09
C ALA A 282 -32.74 -30.33 -24.20
N GLN A 283 -31.74 -30.11 -25.06
CA GLN A 283 -31.74 -30.08 -26.55
C GLN A 283 -31.98 -28.77 -27.34
N SER A 284 -30.86 -28.31 -27.92
CA SER A 284 -30.55 -28.02 -29.34
C SER A 284 -31.46 -27.17 -30.23
N SER A 285 -30.80 -26.24 -30.95
CA SER A 285 -30.75 -26.08 -32.42
C SER A 285 -31.00 -24.65 -32.94
N ASP A 286 -30.28 -24.37 -34.02
CA ASP A 286 -30.23 -23.16 -34.85
C ASP A 286 -31.58 -22.68 -35.40
N ASN A 287 -31.70 -21.36 -35.58
CA ASN A 287 -32.06 -20.67 -36.84
C ASN A 287 -32.57 -19.24 -36.58
N SER A 288 -32.02 -18.28 -37.33
CA SER A 288 -32.67 -17.00 -37.70
C SER A 288 -33.44 -17.22 -39.03
N PRO A 289 -34.23 -16.29 -39.63
CA PRO A 289 -34.50 -14.86 -39.31
C PRO A 289 -36.00 -14.41 -39.50
N LEU A 290 -36.24 -13.08 -39.42
CA LEU A 290 -37.16 -12.23 -40.25
C LEU A 290 -38.22 -11.34 -39.51
N ILE A 291 -37.99 -10.01 -39.56
CA ILE A 291 -38.85 -8.80 -39.80
C ILE A 291 -40.40 -8.95 -39.64
N THR A 292 -41.28 -8.10 -39.05
CA THR A 292 -41.50 -6.62 -39.04
C THR A 292 -42.68 -6.28 -38.04
N PRO A 293 -43.32 -5.08 -37.95
CA PRO A 293 -43.42 -4.27 -36.72
C PRO A 293 -44.85 -4.11 -36.14
N THR A 294 -44.98 -3.60 -34.91
CA THR A 294 -46.21 -2.90 -34.48
C THR A 294 -45.91 -1.73 -33.54
N ASN A 295 -46.59 -0.61 -33.83
CA ASN A 295 -46.57 0.68 -33.14
C ASN A 295 -47.41 0.67 -31.84
N SER A 296 -46.98 1.43 -30.83
CA SER A 296 -47.80 2.30 -29.95
C SER A 296 -46.84 2.93 -28.91
N SER A 297 -46.47 4.21 -29.04
CA SER A 297 -47.16 5.44 -28.61
C SER A 297 -47.16 5.70 -27.09
N ASN A 298 -46.61 6.87 -26.74
CA ASN A 298 -46.68 7.63 -25.48
C ASN A 298 -45.58 7.30 -24.44
N GLY A 299 -44.73 8.22 -23.98
CA GLY A 299 -44.62 9.65 -24.21
C GLY A 299 -43.44 10.24 -23.41
N SER A 300 -43.21 11.54 -23.63
CA SER A 300 -42.45 12.47 -22.78
C SER A 300 -40.91 12.37 -22.73
N GLY A 301 -40.28 12.96 -23.75
CA GLY A 301 -39.26 14.01 -23.64
C GLY A 301 -38.05 13.81 -22.71
N THR A 302 -36.87 13.69 -23.31
CA THR A 302 -35.79 14.70 -23.22
C THR A 302 -34.75 14.42 -24.32
N LYS A 303 -33.99 15.46 -24.63
CA LYS A 303 -33.31 15.71 -25.90
C LYS A 303 -31.92 15.07 -25.98
N ARG A 304 -31.56 14.69 -27.22
CA ARG A 304 -30.22 14.73 -27.84
C ARG A 304 -29.10 13.93 -27.14
N LEU A 305 -28.60 12.90 -27.84
CA LEU A 305 -27.19 12.70 -28.23
C LEU A 305 -27.06 11.35 -28.96
N SER A 306 -27.37 11.32 -30.26
CA SER A 306 -27.10 10.14 -31.11
C SER A 306 -26.82 10.57 -32.55
N LYS A 307 -25.65 11.18 -32.75
CA LYS A 307 -24.95 11.25 -34.04
C LYS A 307 -23.48 11.31 -33.71
N LEU A 308 -22.73 10.26 -34.07
CA LEU A 308 -21.28 10.24 -34.33
C LEU A 308 -20.78 8.79 -34.19
N PHE A 309 -21.15 7.89 -35.10
CA PHE A 309 -20.34 6.70 -35.43
C PHE A 309 -20.77 6.19 -36.81
N SER A 310 -20.32 6.91 -37.84
CA SER A 310 -20.33 6.44 -39.23
C SER A 310 -19.39 7.33 -40.03
N SER A 311 -18.07 7.15 -39.83
CA SER A 311 -17.03 7.52 -40.81
C SER A 311 -15.67 7.09 -40.28
N LEU A 312 -15.12 5.98 -40.79
CA LEU A 312 -13.70 5.80 -41.14
C LEU A 312 -13.49 4.36 -41.64
N ALA A 313 -13.82 4.14 -42.91
CA ALA A 313 -13.31 3.02 -43.68
C ALA A 313 -13.03 3.57 -45.07
N ASN A 314 -11.76 3.96 -45.31
CA ASN A 314 -11.10 4.08 -46.62
C ASN A 314 -9.81 4.90 -46.44
N VAL A 315 -8.68 4.22 -46.27
CA VAL A 315 -7.41 4.67 -46.88
C VAL A 315 -6.66 3.42 -47.33
N LYS A 316 -6.52 3.32 -48.65
CA LYS A 316 -5.83 2.27 -49.38
C LYS A 316 -4.55 2.90 -49.97
N GLN A 317 -3.41 2.23 -49.72
CA GLN A 317 -2.22 2.08 -50.58
C GLN A 317 -1.38 3.27 -51.07
N GLN A 318 -0.11 2.90 -51.32
CA GLN A 318 0.99 3.53 -52.08
C GLN A 318 1.98 4.35 -51.23
N GLN A 319 3.31 4.22 -51.34
CA GLN A 319 4.21 3.43 -52.19
C GLN A 319 5.63 3.49 -51.56
N GLN A 320 6.39 2.39 -51.58
CA GLN A 320 7.87 2.37 -51.68
C GLN A 320 8.25 2.42 -53.19
N PRO A 321 9.50 2.71 -53.65
CA PRO A 321 10.79 2.27 -53.05
C PRO A 321 11.99 3.23 -53.21
N GLN A 322 13.13 2.94 -52.56
CA GLN A 322 14.42 2.64 -53.21
C GLN A 322 15.58 2.50 -52.21
N GLN A 323 16.46 1.56 -52.55
CA GLN A 323 17.67 1.14 -51.85
C GLN A 323 18.82 2.14 -52.05
N LEU A 324 19.73 2.23 -51.07
CA LEU A 324 21.14 2.45 -51.36
C LEU A 324 22.01 1.69 -50.34
N SER A 325 22.87 0.85 -50.89
CA SER A 325 23.93 0.08 -50.25
C SER A 325 25.11 0.97 -49.84
N THR A 326 25.71 0.68 -48.69
CA THR A 326 27.16 0.83 -48.52
C THR A 326 27.65 -0.19 -47.48
N ASP A 327 28.46 -1.13 -47.98
CA ASP A 327 29.41 -1.93 -47.22
C ASP A 327 30.29 -1.06 -46.33
N HIS A 328 30.61 -1.52 -45.10
CA HIS A 328 31.97 -1.38 -44.57
C HIS A 328 32.31 -2.45 -43.52
N ASN A 329 33.52 -2.96 -43.72
CA ASN A 329 34.28 -3.98 -43.01
C ASN A 329 34.22 -3.98 -41.48
N ARG A 330 34.00 -5.19 -40.94
CA ARG A 330 34.94 -5.99 -40.15
C ARG A 330 35.84 -5.23 -39.16
N MET A 331 35.55 -5.37 -37.86
CA MET A 331 36.57 -5.74 -36.88
C MET A 331 35.96 -6.49 -35.69
N SER A 332 36.29 -7.78 -35.65
CA SER A 332 36.06 -8.72 -34.56
C SER A 332 36.95 -8.38 -33.36
N ILE A 333 36.35 -8.12 -32.20
CA ILE A 333 37.05 -8.13 -30.92
C ILE A 333 36.38 -9.17 -30.02
N VAL A 334 37.15 -10.21 -29.75
CA VAL A 334 36.90 -11.28 -28.79
C VAL A 334 37.16 -10.70 -27.40
N PHE A 335 36.21 -10.86 -26.48
CA PHE A 335 36.47 -10.72 -25.04
C PHE A 335 35.98 -11.97 -24.30
N PRO A 336 36.75 -12.44 -23.30
CA PRO A 336 36.57 -13.77 -22.74
C PRO A 336 35.44 -13.84 -21.71
N VAL A 337 34.82 -15.01 -21.73
CA VAL A 337 33.98 -15.61 -20.71
C VAL A 337 34.64 -15.52 -19.33
N ILE A 338 33.94 -14.94 -18.36
CA ILE A 338 34.16 -15.23 -16.94
C ILE A 338 32.80 -15.61 -16.35
N ASP A 339 32.58 -16.92 -16.30
CA ASP A 339 31.68 -17.57 -15.36
C ASP A 339 32.29 -17.48 -13.96
N GLN A 340 31.57 -16.88 -13.01
CA GLN A 340 31.57 -17.27 -11.61
C GLN A 340 30.37 -16.62 -10.91
N LEU A 341 29.22 -17.29 -11.01
CA LEU A 341 28.09 -17.09 -10.12
C LEU A 341 28.47 -17.65 -8.74
N ARG A 342 28.83 -16.76 -7.82
CA ARG A 342 28.88 -17.05 -6.39
C ARG A 342 27.56 -16.61 -5.78
N GLU A 343 26.81 -17.60 -5.32
CA GLU A 343 25.51 -17.48 -4.67
C GLU A 343 25.74 -17.01 -3.23
N ASP A 344 25.95 -15.70 -3.04
CA ASP A 344 26.12 -15.12 -1.71
C ASP A 344 24.76 -15.03 -1.01
N THR A 345 24.52 -16.01 -0.14
CA THR A 345 23.43 -15.99 0.83
C THR A 345 23.79 -14.92 1.88
N TYR A 346 23.25 -13.72 1.75
CA TYR A 346 23.48 -12.64 2.70
C TYR A 346 22.83 -12.97 4.06
N ASP A 347 23.66 -13.35 5.02
CA ASP A 347 23.25 -13.55 6.41
C ASP A 347 23.03 -12.19 7.09
N HIS A 348 21.77 -11.89 7.44
CA HIS A 348 21.34 -10.63 8.05
C HIS A 348 21.72 -10.50 9.55
N GLN A 349 22.71 -11.25 10.04
CA GLN A 349 23.07 -11.26 11.46
C GLN A 349 24.07 -10.19 11.90
N HIS A 350 24.65 -9.41 10.97
CA HIS A 350 25.47 -8.27 11.36
C HIS A 350 24.60 -7.05 11.72
N THR A 351 24.28 -6.98 13.00
CA THR A 351 23.94 -5.79 13.78
C THR A 351 24.59 -4.54 13.20
N PHE A 352 23.79 -3.67 12.57
CA PHE A 352 24.22 -2.37 12.06
C PHE A 352 24.85 -1.54 13.19
N PRO A 353 26.17 -1.29 13.18
CA PRO A 353 26.74 -0.23 13.98
C PRO A 353 26.47 1.08 13.22
N TYR A 354 26.20 2.17 13.94
CA TYR A 354 26.02 3.53 13.39
C TYR A 354 24.65 3.88 12.77
N TYR A 355 23.71 4.19 13.65
CA TYR A 355 22.87 5.38 13.45
C TYR A 355 23.35 6.45 14.45
N SER A 356 24.59 6.92 14.28
CA SER A 356 25.02 8.18 14.92
C SER A 356 24.81 9.31 13.91
N TYR A 357 23.82 10.14 14.20
CA TYR A 357 23.62 11.51 13.72
C TYR A 357 24.57 12.00 12.61
N SER A 358 24.05 12.24 11.41
CA SER A 358 24.67 13.22 10.51
C SER A 358 24.51 14.61 11.14
N LEU A 359 25.51 15.00 11.90
CA LEU A 359 25.74 16.40 12.27
C LEU A 359 26.06 17.17 10.99
N TYR A 360 25.31 18.24 10.76
CA TYR A 360 25.59 19.29 9.80
C TYR A 360 27.08 19.66 9.71
N GLY A 361 27.59 19.77 8.47
CA GLY A 361 28.79 20.56 8.14
C GLY A 361 29.55 19.98 6.94
N LYS A 362 30.02 20.73 5.95
CA LYS A 362 30.03 22.16 5.64
C LYS A 362 30.21 22.27 4.12
N SER A 363 29.37 23.06 3.46
CA SER A 363 29.73 23.66 2.18
C SER A 363 30.77 24.75 2.45
N ASN A 364 32.03 24.49 2.10
CA ASN A 364 33.00 25.55 1.89
C ASN A 364 32.77 26.11 0.48
N ARG A 365 31.96 27.16 0.37
CA ARG A 365 32.03 28.08 -0.76
C ARG A 365 32.52 29.43 -0.23
N THR A 366 33.76 29.71 -0.57
CA THR A 366 34.48 30.97 -0.54
C THR A 366 33.58 32.21 -0.48
N ARG A 367 33.58 32.86 0.68
CA ARG A 367 33.18 34.26 0.86
C ARG A 367 34.46 35.09 0.94
N SER A 368 35.03 35.37 -0.22
CA SER A 368 36.21 36.22 -0.41
C SER A 368 36.25 36.61 -1.88
N GLU A 369 35.48 37.64 -2.24
CA GLU A 369 35.57 38.46 -3.47
C GLU A 369 34.18 39.07 -3.73
N LEU A 370 33.91 40.23 -3.14
CA LEU A 370 32.95 41.26 -3.60
C LEU A 370 32.83 42.35 -2.53
N MET A 371 33.96 42.98 -2.19
CA MET A 371 33.99 44.31 -1.58
C MET A 371 35.28 45.02 -2.01
N SER A 372 35.37 45.32 -3.31
CA SER A 372 36.29 46.32 -3.84
C SER A 372 35.86 46.67 -5.26
N HIS A 373 34.98 47.65 -5.38
CA HIS A 373 34.89 48.61 -6.48
C HIS A 373 33.57 49.37 -6.35
N TRP A 374 33.57 50.40 -5.51
CA TRP A 374 32.66 51.54 -5.67
C TRP A 374 33.55 52.76 -5.83
N SER A 375 33.71 53.17 -7.08
CA SER A 375 34.39 54.40 -7.47
C SER A 375 33.58 55.58 -6.97
N LYS A 376 34.22 56.46 -6.19
CA LYS A 376 33.75 57.82 -5.97
C LYS A 376 33.99 58.62 -7.24
N SER A 377 32.93 59.19 -7.80
CA SER A 377 32.99 60.34 -8.69
C SER A 377 31.83 61.28 -8.31
N GLU A 378 32.14 62.57 -8.36
CA GLU A 378 31.25 63.75 -8.22
C GLU A 378 31.03 64.29 -6.79
N GLU A 379 31.80 65.32 -6.41
CA GLU A 379 31.38 66.74 -6.48
C GLU A 379 32.43 67.68 -5.84
N SER A 380 33.09 68.49 -6.68
CA SER A 380 33.63 69.87 -6.50
C SER A 380 34.89 70.08 -7.30
#